data_AF-B7S4K5-F1
#
_entry.id   AF-B7S4K5-F1
#
_cell.length_a   1.000
_cell.length_b   1.000
_cell.length_c   1.000
_cell.angle_alpha   90.00
_cell.angle_beta   90.00
_cell.angle_gamma   90.00
#
_symmetry.space_group_name_H-M   'P 1'
#
loop_
_entity.id
_entity.type
_entity.pdbx_description
1 polymer ?
#
loop_
_entity_poly.entity_id
_entity_poly.type
_entity_poly.pdbx_seq_one_letter_code
_entity_poly.pdbx_strand_id
1 'polypeptide(L)'
;MLVTTMHDVNGVEVQQDERKKSIPRWKTSIGLIGALACFSILRTPFYNVSSDRFSPSAPNILKKNASSHFCLDASCAGDSGLVSTYPEKRDDVTLGTLRTPQQKPRSTATYESMCEYISSRSALSLWTQYADIVLLASRLPADPHFNIVERVLRRGWDRYQYLQLLQNPDQTLHPVYEPPIVQVLVVGGSVTYGFKCTAINRVRGRSCAWAMRLESLLNELAGGLLVKIHNRGLGGSNSKTGQAVWEEDIYSDEGKIPDVVINGHSTNDAAWTQQEGGHDYLGNWGRNIRDTTIVSQEIEVLANYYGFSLVSYANVVRDWVYGDTHGTLFSPIWYSADGSYVTEPHPGQGMHLSTMWIMAYHLLSLATTLCSTEVWNKQATVWSNFSQTSVLRAYNTSDQIKFPENVEYQPLPLGLPPLLTNNLSLVDITDKWRANARNIPNTSLVCSHSNESRCIYSWINGLEWEETSASIETKFAPFVKHQGKWSVIDDTGRHKFGWVPAEKDSELLFEFRNLTRPIGTVTLFPMKSYGEKWRDSNSRFRFMSQEDEAASWSELITTDISGVHDRNTSETYTVSIDLPSAIPKNANLRMSMTLTNGTTFKLMGLSVCS
;
A
#
# COMPACT_ATOMS: atom_id res chain seq x y z
N MET A 1 -4.48 -40.41 10.04
CA MET A 1 -5.72 -41.19 9.84
C MET A 1 -6.06 -41.07 8.35
N LEU A 2 -6.11 -42.22 7.66
CA LEU A 2 -6.22 -42.49 6.22
C LEU A 2 -5.89 -41.38 5.19
N VAL A 3 -4.80 -41.61 4.46
CA VAL A 3 -4.46 -41.02 3.16
C VAL A 3 -4.89 -42.00 2.07
N THR A 4 -5.60 -41.53 1.05
CA THR A 4 -5.89 -42.32 -0.16
C THR A 4 -5.54 -41.48 -1.39
N THR A 5 -4.56 -41.96 -2.16
CA THR A 5 -4.13 -41.45 -3.48
C THR A 5 -5.01 -42.03 -4.58
N MET A 6 -5.37 -41.22 -5.58
CA MET A 6 -5.91 -41.71 -6.86
C MET A 6 -5.08 -41.18 -8.03
N HIS A 7 -4.86 -42.09 -8.98
CA HIS A 7 -4.04 -41.98 -10.18
C HIS A 7 -4.70 -41.19 -11.31
N ASP A 8 -3.84 -40.56 -12.11
CA ASP A 8 -4.11 -39.99 -13.43
C ASP A 8 -4.71 -40.99 -14.43
N VAL A 9 -5.59 -40.48 -15.29
CA VAL A 9 -5.96 -41.09 -16.58
C VAL A 9 -5.86 -40.04 -17.68
N ASN A 10 -5.04 -40.36 -18.69
CA ASN A 10 -4.80 -39.60 -19.90
C ASN A 10 -6.00 -39.54 -20.85
N GLY A 11 -6.08 -38.43 -21.60
CA GLY A 11 -6.47 -38.40 -23.01
C GLY A 11 -7.90 -37.97 -23.32
N VAL A 12 -8.05 -36.89 -24.11
CA VAL A 12 -8.41 -36.93 -25.53
C VAL A 12 -8.47 -35.48 -26.04
N GLU A 13 -7.71 -35.22 -27.10
CA GLU A 13 -7.67 -33.97 -27.85
C GLU A 13 -8.85 -33.94 -28.85
N VAL A 14 -9.68 -32.90 -28.79
CA VAL A 14 -10.77 -32.67 -29.75
C VAL A 14 -10.53 -31.36 -30.47
N GLN A 15 -10.21 -31.46 -31.77
CA GLN A 15 -10.29 -30.36 -32.73
C GLN A 15 -11.75 -29.89 -32.85
N GLN A 16 -12.00 -28.59 -32.68
CA GLN A 16 -13.26 -27.98 -33.11
C GLN A 16 -13.06 -26.71 -33.94
N ASP A 17 -13.88 -26.70 -34.98
CA ASP A 17 -13.91 -25.92 -36.21
C ASP A 17 -14.58 -24.55 -35.99
N GLU A 18 -13.93 -23.47 -36.43
CA GLU A 18 -14.44 -22.10 -36.29
C GLU A 18 -15.57 -21.82 -37.30
N ARG A 19 -16.80 -21.60 -36.82
CA ARG A 19 -17.84 -20.88 -37.58
C ARG A 19 -18.33 -19.64 -36.85
N LYS A 20 -17.86 -18.49 -37.33
CA LYS A 20 -18.34 -17.14 -36.99
C LYS A 20 -19.82 -17.00 -37.34
N LYS A 21 -20.65 -16.63 -36.35
CA LYS A 21 -21.98 -16.02 -36.56
C LYS A 21 -22.13 -14.78 -35.69
N SER A 22 -22.43 -13.66 -36.33
CA SER A 22 -22.72 -12.36 -35.75
C SER A 22 -24.19 -12.25 -35.32
N ILE A 23 -24.48 -11.88 -34.08
CA ILE A 23 -25.82 -11.39 -33.65
C ILE A 23 -25.67 -10.36 -32.49
N PRO A 24 -26.70 -9.56 -32.10
CA PRO A 24 -26.59 -8.11 -31.98
C PRO A 24 -26.59 -7.62 -30.52
N ARG A 25 -26.13 -6.38 -30.33
CA ARG A 25 -26.08 -5.68 -29.04
C ARG A 25 -27.46 -5.45 -28.43
N TRP A 26 -27.70 -5.98 -27.24
CA TRP A 26 -28.78 -5.53 -26.35
C TRP A 26 -28.27 -4.47 -25.38
N LYS A 27 -29.01 -3.36 -25.25
CA LYS A 27 -28.80 -2.33 -24.24
C LYS A 27 -29.45 -2.77 -22.94
N THR A 28 -28.67 -2.97 -21.88
CA THR A 28 -29.17 -3.07 -20.51
C THR A 28 -28.91 -1.76 -19.78
N SER A 29 -29.98 -1.10 -19.39
CA SER A 29 -29.97 0.12 -18.58
C SER A 29 -29.67 -0.23 -17.12
N ILE A 30 -28.65 0.40 -16.54
CA ILE A 30 -28.31 0.30 -15.11
C ILE A 30 -29.16 1.32 -14.35
N GLY A 31 -30.06 0.83 -13.48
CA GLY A 31 -30.61 1.61 -12.37
C GLY A 31 -29.90 1.18 -11.09
N LEU A 32 -29.03 2.01 -10.55
CA LEU A 32 -28.40 1.75 -9.25
C LEU A 32 -28.05 3.07 -8.54
N ILE A 33 -29.02 3.65 -7.84
CA ILE A 33 -28.79 4.60 -6.74
C ILE A 33 -29.83 4.29 -5.66
N GLY A 34 -29.38 3.86 -4.49
CA GLY A 34 -30.22 3.77 -3.28
C GLY A 34 -30.28 2.40 -2.60
N ALA A 35 -29.14 1.85 -2.15
CA ALA A 35 -29.14 0.75 -1.17
C ALA A 35 -27.75 0.55 -0.51
N LEU A 36 -27.12 1.60 0.04
CA LEU A 36 -25.86 1.44 0.80
C LEU A 36 -25.79 2.34 2.06
N ALA A 37 -26.93 2.63 2.68
CA ALA A 37 -26.98 3.15 4.04
C ALA A 37 -27.93 2.27 4.86
N CYS A 38 -27.48 1.86 6.05
CA CYS A 38 -28.10 0.89 6.98
C CYS A 38 -27.81 -0.59 6.70
N PHE A 39 -26.71 -1.11 7.25
CA PHE A 39 -26.73 -2.44 7.89
C PHE A 39 -25.73 -2.47 9.05
N SER A 40 -26.26 -2.58 10.27
CA SER A 40 -25.51 -2.86 11.49
C SER A 40 -25.11 -4.34 11.51
N ILE A 41 -23.81 -4.62 11.60
CA ILE A 41 -23.29 -5.98 11.78
C ILE A 41 -23.27 -6.30 13.28
N LEU A 42 -24.24 -7.09 13.73
CA LEU A 42 -24.13 -7.90 14.95
C LEU A 42 -24.64 -9.29 14.60
N ARG A 43 -23.77 -10.31 14.68
CA ARG A 43 -24.19 -11.73 14.72
C ARG A 43 -23.69 -12.36 16.00
N THR A 44 -24.63 -12.69 16.88
CA THR A 44 -24.52 -13.80 17.84
C THR A 44 -24.86 -15.11 17.13
N PRO A 45 -24.30 -16.27 17.54
CA PRO A 45 -24.63 -17.55 16.94
C PRO A 45 -25.97 -18.04 17.48
N PHE A 46 -26.89 -18.45 16.61
CA PHE A 46 -28.05 -19.23 17.02
C PHE A 46 -28.10 -20.58 16.32
N TYR A 47 -28.33 -21.58 17.16
CA TYR A 47 -28.62 -22.98 16.88
C TYR A 47 -29.84 -23.15 15.96
N ASN A 48 -29.83 -24.26 15.22
CA ASN A 48 -30.92 -24.83 14.44
C ASN A 48 -32.27 -24.86 15.19
N VAL A 49 -33.33 -24.34 14.57
CA VAL A 49 -34.71 -24.86 14.67
C VAL A 49 -35.42 -24.72 13.32
N SER A 50 -36.18 -25.73 12.94
CA SER A 50 -36.87 -25.94 11.66
C SER A 50 -38.17 -25.13 11.47
N SER A 51 -38.49 -24.90 10.18
CA SER A 51 -39.81 -24.81 9.52
C SER A 51 -40.99 -24.15 10.25
N ASP A 52 -41.56 -23.07 9.68
CA ASP A 52 -42.76 -23.19 8.81
C ASP A 52 -43.19 -21.83 8.19
N ARG A 53 -43.91 -21.96 7.08
CA ARG A 53 -44.65 -21.00 6.22
C ARG A 53 -44.89 -19.57 6.74
N PHE A 54 -44.73 -18.58 5.85
CA PHE A 54 -45.73 -17.53 5.60
C PHE A 54 -45.54 -16.87 4.23
N SER A 55 -46.63 -16.80 3.45
CA SER A 55 -46.81 -15.97 2.26
C SER A 55 -47.11 -14.53 2.70
N PRO A 56 -46.78 -13.48 1.92
CA PRO A 56 -47.90 -12.66 1.48
C PRO A 56 -47.79 -12.04 0.07
N SER A 57 -48.99 -11.94 -0.49
CA SER A 57 -49.47 -11.08 -1.56
C SER A 57 -49.01 -9.61 -1.49
N ALA A 58 -48.66 -9.06 -2.66
CA ALA A 58 -48.51 -7.63 -2.94
C ALA A 58 -49.86 -6.91 -3.05
N PRO A 59 -49.85 -5.56 -2.92
CA PRO A 59 -50.49 -4.76 -3.96
C PRO A 59 -49.63 -3.57 -4.42
N ASN A 60 -49.60 -3.39 -5.75
CA ASN A 60 -49.24 -2.14 -6.42
C ASN A 60 -50.24 -1.04 -6.07
N ILE A 61 -49.79 0.22 -5.92
CA ILE A 61 -50.54 1.42 -6.37
C ILE A 61 -49.66 2.70 -6.37
N LEU A 62 -49.71 3.35 -7.54
CA LEU A 62 -49.57 4.79 -7.88
C LEU A 62 -48.21 5.54 -7.86
N LYS A 63 -47.73 5.70 -9.10
CA LYS A 63 -47.08 6.86 -9.73
C LYS A 63 -47.43 8.23 -9.14
N LYS A 64 -46.42 9.11 -9.03
CA LYS A 64 -46.55 10.54 -9.38
C LYS A 64 -45.23 11.09 -9.93
N ASN A 65 -45.37 11.85 -11.02
CA ASN A 65 -44.33 12.54 -11.78
C ASN A 65 -43.73 13.71 -10.99
N ALA A 66 -42.45 14.00 -11.22
CA ALA A 66 -41.94 15.36 -11.24
C ALA A 66 -40.69 15.43 -12.14
N SER A 67 -40.90 16.01 -13.31
CA SER A 67 -39.89 16.50 -14.26
C SER A 67 -39.31 17.82 -13.76
N SER A 68 -37.99 18.00 -13.85
CA SER A 68 -37.41 19.34 -14.02
C SER A 68 -36.14 19.29 -14.87
N HIS A 69 -36.12 20.18 -15.85
CA HIS A 69 -35.06 20.45 -16.81
C HIS A 69 -33.87 21.12 -16.13
N PHE A 70 -32.65 20.75 -16.53
CA PHE A 70 -31.44 21.54 -16.32
C PHE A 70 -30.98 22.09 -17.68
N CYS A 71 -30.92 23.42 -17.80
CA CYS A 71 -30.24 24.12 -18.87
C CYS A 71 -28.79 24.41 -18.46
N LEU A 72 -27.88 24.20 -19.41
CA LEU A 72 -26.49 24.65 -19.42
C LEU A 72 -26.42 26.04 -20.09
N ASP A 73 -25.54 26.90 -19.58
CA ASP A 73 -24.69 27.89 -20.26
C ASP A 73 -24.32 28.99 -19.22
N ALA A 74 -23.05 29.15 -18.82
CA ALA A 74 -21.88 29.69 -19.52
C ALA A 74 -21.76 31.24 -19.45
N SER A 75 -20.63 31.66 -18.86
CA SER A 75 -19.89 32.93 -19.02
C SER A 75 -20.56 34.28 -18.70
N CYS A 76 -19.86 35.10 -17.90
CA CYS A 76 -19.32 36.39 -18.36
C CYS A 76 -18.33 36.97 -17.34
N ALA A 77 -17.19 37.43 -17.86
CA ALA A 77 -16.24 38.32 -17.22
C ALA A 77 -16.80 39.77 -17.21
N GLY A 78 -16.28 40.61 -16.32
CA GLY A 78 -16.57 42.05 -16.34
C GLY A 78 -15.90 42.81 -15.19
N ASP A 79 -14.88 43.57 -15.57
CA ASP A 79 -14.13 44.57 -14.80
C ASP A 79 -14.99 45.57 -14.00
N SER A 80 -14.40 46.14 -12.95
CA SER A 80 -14.01 47.56 -12.85
C SER A 80 -14.08 48.08 -11.41
N GLY A 81 -12.99 48.73 -10.98
CA GLY A 81 -12.87 49.33 -9.66
C GLY A 81 -13.67 50.61 -9.49
N LEU A 82 -13.76 51.06 -8.24
CA LEU A 82 -13.98 52.47 -7.89
C LEU A 82 -13.54 52.72 -6.44
N VAL A 83 -12.58 53.63 -6.34
CA VAL A 83 -12.18 54.38 -5.14
C VAL A 83 -13.27 55.40 -4.83
N SER A 84 -13.70 55.54 -3.56
CA SER A 84 -14.15 56.83 -3.01
C SER A 84 -14.34 56.82 -1.48
N THR A 85 -13.44 57.52 -0.80
CA THR A 85 -13.65 58.55 0.25
C THR A 85 -14.62 58.34 1.43
N TYR A 86 -14.03 58.54 2.62
CA TYR A 86 -14.60 58.90 3.94
C TYR A 86 -15.76 59.94 3.91
N PRO A 87 -16.51 60.05 5.02
CA PRO A 87 -16.17 61.12 5.96
C PRO A 87 -16.15 60.72 7.44
N GLU A 88 -15.24 61.40 8.16
CA GLU A 88 -15.23 61.59 9.60
C GLU A 88 -16.58 62.06 10.14
N LYS A 89 -16.96 61.55 11.31
CA LYS A 89 -17.68 62.33 12.32
C LYS A 89 -17.17 61.98 13.71
N ARG A 90 -16.51 62.97 14.33
CA ARG A 90 -16.35 63.11 15.78
C ARG A 90 -17.67 63.63 16.35
N ASP A 91 -18.14 63.01 17.42
CA ASP A 91 -19.01 63.66 18.39
C ASP A 91 -18.50 63.28 19.80
N ASP A 92 -18.05 64.31 20.52
CA ASP A 92 -17.73 64.30 21.95
C ASP A 92 -19.03 64.22 22.75
N VAL A 93 -19.22 63.16 23.55
CA VAL A 93 -20.28 63.10 24.57
C VAL A 93 -19.80 62.34 25.81
N THR A 94 -19.46 63.13 26.83
CA THR A 94 -19.65 62.99 28.29
C THR A 94 -19.32 61.69 29.02
N LEU A 95 -18.42 61.82 30.01
CA LEU A 95 -18.22 60.90 31.14
C LEU A 95 -19.54 60.58 31.84
N GLY A 96 -19.97 59.33 31.73
CA GLY A 96 -20.95 58.69 32.60
C GLY A 96 -20.34 57.44 33.23
N THR A 97 -20.15 57.47 34.54
CA THR A 97 -19.78 56.32 35.39
C THR A 97 -20.76 55.17 35.19
N LEU A 98 -20.41 54.22 34.33
CA LEU A 98 -21.11 52.95 34.17
C LEU A 98 -20.39 51.89 35.01
N ARG A 99 -21.13 51.37 35.99
CA ARG A 99 -20.79 50.19 36.77
C ARG A 99 -20.40 49.06 35.81
N THR A 100 -19.19 48.52 36.00
CA THR A 100 -18.76 47.24 35.45
C THR A 100 -19.85 46.19 35.69
N PRO A 101 -20.41 45.56 34.65
CA PRO A 101 -21.08 44.29 34.83
C PRO A 101 -20.01 43.32 35.33
N GLN A 102 -20.24 42.67 36.46
CA GLN A 102 -19.47 41.47 36.82
C GLN A 102 -19.55 40.52 35.63
N GLN A 103 -18.47 40.46 34.84
CA GLN A 103 -18.24 39.34 33.95
C GLN A 103 -18.18 38.10 34.84
N LYS A 104 -19.23 37.28 34.79
CA LYS A 104 -19.11 35.86 35.10
C LYS A 104 -17.83 35.37 34.40
N PRO A 105 -16.95 34.60 35.06
CA PRO A 105 -15.87 33.95 34.35
C PRO A 105 -16.51 33.18 33.21
N ARG A 106 -16.25 33.64 31.98
CA ARG A 106 -16.55 32.90 30.76
C ARG A 106 -15.84 31.58 30.98
N SER A 107 -16.60 30.50 31.14
CA SER A 107 -16.02 29.17 31.21
C SER A 107 -15.11 29.07 30.01
N THR A 108 -13.81 28.86 30.26
CA THR A 108 -12.91 28.36 29.23
C THR A 108 -13.66 27.21 28.59
N ALA A 109 -14.10 27.41 27.34
CA ALA A 109 -14.61 26.31 26.53
C ALA A 109 -13.45 25.34 26.45
N THR A 110 -13.47 24.36 27.33
CA THR A 110 -12.53 23.26 27.35
C THR A 110 -12.69 22.63 26.00
N TYR A 111 -11.63 22.71 25.19
CA TYR A 111 -11.50 21.92 23.98
C TYR A 111 -11.80 20.48 24.36
N GLU A 112 -13.01 20.03 24.02
CA GLU A 112 -13.43 18.65 24.21
C GLU A 112 -12.42 17.78 23.47
N SER A 113 -11.78 16.87 24.22
CA SER A 113 -10.79 15.98 23.63
C SER A 113 -11.49 15.03 22.66
N MET A 114 -10.85 14.72 21.53
CA MET A 114 -11.31 13.73 20.53
C MET A 114 -11.95 12.48 21.15
N CYS A 115 -11.40 12.04 22.28
CA CYS A 115 -11.78 10.83 22.99
C CYS A 115 -13.14 10.94 23.71
N GLU A 116 -13.53 12.15 24.12
CA GLU A 116 -14.79 12.40 24.82
C GLU A 116 -15.99 12.28 23.86
N TYR A 117 -15.81 12.69 22.61
CA TYR A 117 -16.83 12.59 21.55
C TYR A 117 -17.11 11.14 21.09
N ILE A 118 -16.10 10.27 21.12
CA ILE A 118 -16.13 8.94 20.48
C ILE A 118 -16.55 7.80 21.43
N SER A 119 -16.37 7.98 22.74
CA SER A 119 -16.49 6.90 23.74
C SER A 119 -17.92 6.38 24.04
N SER A 120 -18.97 6.97 23.46
CA SER A 120 -20.34 6.79 23.97
C SER A 120 -21.21 5.69 23.33
N ARG A 121 -20.75 4.87 22.35
CA ARG A 121 -21.66 3.93 21.62
C ARG A 121 -21.08 2.56 21.16
N SER A 122 -21.84 1.47 21.41
CA SER A 122 -21.82 0.08 20.83
C SER A 122 -21.15 -1.05 21.64
N ALA A 123 -21.20 -2.32 21.16
CA ALA A 123 -20.67 -3.55 21.79
C ALA A 123 -19.17 -3.52 22.12
N LEU A 124 -18.45 -2.56 21.54
CA LEU A 124 -17.16 -2.06 22.02
C LEU A 124 -17.19 -1.72 23.53
N SER A 125 -18.33 -1.27 24.04
CA SER A 125 -18.59 -0.92 25.46
C SER A 125 -18.33 -2.07 26.44
N LEU A 126 -18.58 -3.31 26.04
CA LEU A 126 -18.34 -4.52 26.86
C LEU A 126 -16.85 -4.92 26.86
N TRP A 127 -16.18 -4.81 25.71
CA TRP A 127 -14.72 -4.96 25.62
C TRP A 127 -14.00 -3.86 26.40
N THR A 128 -14.48 -2.61 26.33
CA THR A 128 -13.95 -1.50 27.16
C THR A 128 -14.25 -1.65 28.65
N GLN A 129 -15.30 -2.40 29.02
CA GLN A 129 -15.69 -2.60 30.43
C GLN A 129 -14.67 -3.43 31.21
N TYR A 130 -13.91 -4.29 30.52
CA TYR A 130 -12.81 -5.08 31.07
C TYR A 130 -11.47 -4.80 30.36
N ALA A 131 -11.41 -3.75 29.51
CA ALA A 131 -10.20 -3.38 28.79
C ALA A 131 -9.13 -2.86 29.73
N ASP A 132 -9.50 -2.35 30.91
CA ASP A 132 -8.59 -1.99 31.98
C ASP A 132 -7.73 -3.18 32.42
N ILE A 133 -8.35 -4.34 32.70
CA ILE A 133 -7.66 -5.57 33.09
C ILE A 133 -6.86 -6.14 31.92
N VAL A 134 -7.46 -6.16 30.72
CA VAL A 134 -6.80 -6.72 29.52
C VAL A 134 -5.61 -5.87 29.10
N LEU A 135 -5.73 -4.55 29.00
CA LEU A 135 -4.65 -3.64 28.58
C LEU A 135 -3.57 -3.49 29.66
N LEU A 136 -3.92 -3.49 30.95
CA LEU A 136 -2.93 -3.50 32.03
C LEU A 136 -2.14 -4.81 32.05
N ALA A 137 -2.79 -5.95 31.76
CA ALA A 137 -2.12 -7.26 31.65
C ALA A 137 -1.34 -7.45 30.34
N SER A 138 -1.69 -6.74 29.27
CA SER A 138 -1.03 -6.85 27.95
C SER A 138 0.01 -5.75 27.67
N ARG A 139 0.11 -4.73 28.55
CA ARG A 139 1.19 -3.74 28.48
C ARG A 139 2.46 -4.26 29.14
N LEU A 140 3.43 -4.65 28.32
CA LEU A 140 4.83 -4.61 28.74
C LEU A 140 5.29 -3.14 28.81
N PRO A 141 6.08 -2.72 29.81
CA PRO A 141 6.58 -1.36 29.90
C PRO A 141 7.43 -1.02 28.67
N ALA A 142 7.05 0.06 27.98
CA ALA A 142 7.73 0.64 26.82
C ALA A 142 7.87 -0.30 25.61
N ASP A 143 6.78 -0.51 24.86
CA ASP A 143 6.88 -0.99 23.49
C ASP A 143 7.33 0.18 22.58
N PRO A 144 8.57 0.21 22.09
CA PRO A 144 9.07 1.28 21.24
C PRO A 144 8.30 1.40 19.91
N HIS A 145 7.58 0.36 19.48
CA HIS A 145 6.78 0.38 18.25
C HIS A 145 5.50 1.21 18.39
N PHE A 146 4.92 1.29 19.59
CA PHE A 146 3.73 2.11 19.85
C PHE A 146 4.00 3.61 19.59
N ASN A 147 5.21 4.07 19.89
CA ASN A 147 5.62 5.45 19.64
C ASN A 147 5.60 5.84 18.16
N ILE A 148 5.77 4.90 17.23
CA ILE A 148 5.73 5.21 15.79
C ILE A 148 4.30 5.49 15.35
N VAL A 149 3.37 4.57 15.68
CA VAL A 149 1.95 4.70 15.35
C VAL A 149 1.36 5.95 16.00
N GLU A 150 1.68 6.19 17.27
CA GLU A 150 1.27 7.39 17.99
C GLU A 150 1.77 8.67 17.31
N ARG A 151 3.04 8.73 16.89
CA ARG A 151 3.59 9.90 16.18
C ARG A 151 2.83 10.21 14.89
N VAL A 152 2.51 9.19 14.09
CA VAL A 152 1.74 9.36 12.84
C VAL A 152 0.33 9.86 13.14
N LEU A 153 -0.34 9.28 14.14
CA LEU A 153 -1.69 9.67 14.54
C LEU A 153 -1.72 11.09 15.11
N ARG A 154 -0.73 11.47 15.92
CA ARG A 154 -0.57 12.85 16.42
C ARG A 154 -0.38 13.84 15.27
N ARG A 155 0.52 13.55 14.32
CA ARG A 155 0.72 14.38 13.12
C ARG A 155 -0.57 14.56 12.33
N GLY A 156 -1.31 13.48 12.10
CA GLY A 156 -2.62 13.53 11.46
C GLY A 156 -3.64 14.36 12.23
N TRP A 157 -3.69 14.20 13.56
CA TRP A 157 -4.59 14.95 14.42
C TRP A 157 -4.29 16.45 14.44
N ASP A 158 -3.02 16.84 14.63
CA ASP A 158 -2.60 18.25 14.61
C ASP A 158 -2.97 18.90 13.27
N ARG A 159 -2.73 18.19 12.16
CA ARG A 159 -3.12 18.62 10.82
C ARG A 159 -4.63 18.78 10.68
N TYR A 160 -5.41 17.81 11.15
CA TYR A 160 -6.86 17.89 11.13
C TYR A 160 -7.37 19.11 11.90
N GLN A 161 -6.88 19.34 13.13
CA GLN A 161 -7.26 20.51 13.93
C GLN A 161 -6.95 21.82 13.21
N TYR A 162 -5.77 21.93 12.58
CA TYR A 162 -5.41 23.08 11.76
C TYR A 162 -6.43 23.32 10.63
N LEU A 163 -6.83 22.27 9.91
CA LEU A 163 -7.83 22.38 8.84
C LEU A 163 -9.20 22.83 9.37
N GLN A 164 -9.63 22.34 10.54
CA GLN A 164 -10.88 22.77 11.17
C GLN A 164 -10.85 24.24 11.61
N LEU A 165 -9.69 24.75 12.05
CA LEU A 165 -9.54 26.17 12.38
C LEU A 165 -9.67 27.05 11.13
N LEU A 166 -9.12 26.62 9.99
CA LEU A 166 -9.23 27.36 8.72
C LEU A 166 -10.67 27.47 8.19
N GLN A 167 -11.53 26.50 8.54
CA GLN A 167 -12.95 26.51 8.14
C GLN A 167 -13.81 27.45 8.99
N ASN A 168 -13.28 27.99 10.10
CA ASN A 168 -13.99 28.88 11.01
C ASN A 168 -13.46 30.32 10.88
N PRO A 169 -13.99 31.13 9.93
CA PRO A 169 -13.47 32.46 9.61
C PRO A 169 -13.56 33.48 10.77
N ASP A 170 -14.40 33.21 11.77
CA ASP A 170 -14.57 34.10 12.94
C ASP A 170 -13.44 33.99 13.97
N GLN A 171 -12.52 33.03 13.82
CA GLN A 171 -11.37 32.91 14.71
C GLN A 171 -10.21 33.77 14.21
N THR A 172 -10.02 34.93 14.84
CA THR A 172 -8.93 35.88 14.56
C THR A 172 -7.53 35.38 14.91
N LEU A 173 -7.41 34.16 15.47
CA LEU A 173 -6.15 33.53 15.82
C LEU A 173 -5.90 32.36 14.88
N HIS A 174 -5.30 32.65 13.72
CA HIS A 174 -4.71 31.59 12.91
C HIS A 174 -3.45 31.05 13.62
N PRO A 175 -3.29 29.73 13.74
CA PRO A 175 -2.06 29.15 14.29
C PRO A 175 -0.86 29.58 13.45
N VAL A 176 0.23 29.97 14.13
CA VAL A 176 1.47 30.47 13.51
C VAL A 176 2.20 29.38 12.71
N TYR A 177 1.89 28.11 12.99
CA TYR A 177 2.54 26.95 12.38
C TYR A 177 1.51 26.05 11.72
N GLU A 178 1.72 25.76 10.43
CA GLU A 178 0.96 24.78 9.67
C GLU A 178 1.54 23.37 9.93
N PRO A 179 0.81 22.46 10.59
CA PRO A 179 1.29 21.11 10.84
C PRO A 179 1.53 20.35 9.53
N PRO A 180 2.55 19.50 9.45
CA PRO A 180 2.94 18.88 8.19
C PRO A 180 1.97 17.76 7.77
N ILE A 181 1.66 17.69 6.48
CA ILE A 181 0.76 16.67 5.88
C ILE A 181 1.33 15.27 6.10
N VAL A 182 0.48 14.29 6.45
CA VAL A 182 0.89 12.89 6.60
C VAL A 182 1.22 12.29 5.23
N GLN A 183 2.44 11.80 5.05
CA GLN A 183 2.93 11.20 3.82
C GLN A 183 2.73 9.68 3.85
N VAL A 184 2.00 9.13 2.89
CA VAL A 184 1.75 7.68 2.78
C VAL A 184 2.35 7.18 1.47
N LEU A 185 3.24 6.20 1.53
CA LEU A 185 3.71 5.48 0.35
C LEU A 185 2.90 4.19 0.18
N VAL A 186 2.36 3.96 -1.01
CA VAL A 186 1.70 2.70 -1.35
C VAL A 186 2.48 2.02 -2.46
N VAL A 187 3.04 0.85 -2.16
CA VAL A 187 3.75 0.00 -3.11
C VAL A 187 2.91 -1.24 -3.40
N GLY A 188 2.99 -1.80 -4.60
CA GLY A 188 2.20 -2.98 -4.94
C GLY A 188 2.25 -3.32 -6.42
N GLY A 189 1.44 -4.30 -6.83
CA GLY A 189 1.37 -4.70 -8.23
C GLY A 189 0.42 -3.88 -9.10
N SER A 190 -0.13 -4.54 -10.12
CA SER A 190 -1.09 -3.96 -11.10
C SER A 190 -2.39 -3.46 -10.45
N VAL A 191 -2.87 -4.14 -9.41
CA VAL A 191 -4.05 -3.70 -8.65
C VAL A 191 -3.78 -2.37 -7.94
N THR A 192 -2.64 -2.25 -7.27
CA THR A 192 -2.22 -0.98 -6.63
C THR A 192 -2.02 0.12 -7.67
N TYR A 193 -1.45 -0.21 -8.84
CA TYR A 193 -1.34 0.70 -9.98
C TYR A 193 -2.72 1.22 -10.48
N GLY A 194 -3.82 0.51 -10.23
CA GLY A 194 -5.15 0.88 -10.74
C GLY A 194 -5.57 0.17 -12.02
N PHE A 195 -4.96 -0.99 -12.32
CA PHE A 195 -5.39 -1.80 -13.44
C PHE A 195 -6.85 -2.24 -13.25
N LYS A 196 -7.66 -2.15 -14.31
CA LYS A 196 -9.13 -2.34 -14.32
C LYS A 196 -9.95 -1.43 -13.43
N CYS A 197 -9.34 -0.40 -12.86
CA CYS A 197 -10.12 0.68 -12.31
C CYS A 197 -10.78 1.51 -13.44
N THR A 198 -12.11 1.65 -13.37
CA THR A 198 -12.92 2.42 -14.31
C THR A 198 -13.87 3.33 -13.54
N ALA A 199 -13.56 4.63 -13.51
CA ALA A 199 -14.50 5.61 -12.94
C ALA A 199 -15.60 5.99 -13.95
N ILE A 200 -16.75 6.43 -13.43
CA ILE A 200 -17.92 6.90 -14.20
C ILE A 200 -17.53 8.01 -15.20
N ASN A 201 -16.55 8.85 -14.86
CA ASN A 201 -16.08 9.97 -15.70
C ASN A 201 -14.89 9.62 -16.61
N ARG A 202 -14.74 8.35 -17.02
CA ARG A 202 -13.62 7.88 -17.87
C ARG A 202 -12.22 8.04 -17.27
N VAL A 203 -12.11 8.42 -16.00
CA VAL A 203 -10.84 8.35 -15.26
C VAL A 203 -10.43 6.88 -15.16
N ARG A 204 -9.22 6.55 -15.62
CA ARG A 204 -8.68 5.19 -15.70
C ARG A 204 -7.28 5.14 -15.09
N GLY A 205 -6.88 3.95 -14.65
CA GLY A 205 -5.53 3.72 -14.13
C GLY A 205 -5.34 4.30 -12.73
N ARG A 206 -4.16 4.88 -12.48
CA ARG A 206 -3.71 5.32 -11.15
C ARG A 206 -4.66 6.28 -10.46
N SER A 207 -5.18 7.26 -11.18
CA SER A 207 -6.04 8.32 -10.63
C SER A 207 -7.37 7.81 -10.08
N CYS A 208 -7.81 6.61 -10.46
CA CYS A 208 -9.00 5.99 -9.87
C CYS A 208 -8.68 4.79 -8.95
N ALA A 209 -7.40 4.42 -8.82
CA ALA A 209 -6.97 3.34 -7.94
C ALA A 209 -7.43 3.55 -6.50
N TRP A 210 -7.51 2.46 -5.73
CA TRP A 210 -8.03 2.49 -4.36
C TRP A 210 -7.22 3.45 -3.46
N ALA A 211 -5.90 3.52 -3.68
CA ALA A 211 -5.01 4.42 -2.97
C ALA A 211 -5.37 5.90 -3.20
N MET A 212 -5.63 6.31 -4.44
CA MET A 212 -6.02 7.69 -4.74
C MET A 212 -7.41 8.01 -4.21
N ARG A 213 -8.34 7.04 -4.24
CA ARG A 213 -9.65 7.20 -3.61
C ARG A 213 -9.55 7.37 -2.10
N LEU A 214 -8.61 6.67 -1.47
CA LEU A 214 -8.36 6.79 -0.03
C LEU A 214 -7.83 8.19 0.30
N GLU A 215 -6.89 8.73 -0.49
CA GLU A 215 -6.42 10.11 -0.37
C GLU A 215 -7.60 11.08 -0.45
N SER A 216 -8.42 10.98 -1.51
CA SER A 216 -9.57 11.85 -1.70
C SER A 216 -10.57 11.76 -0.55
N LEU A 217 -10.92 10.54 -0.11
CA LEU A 217 -11.87 10.35 0.99
C LEU A 217 -11.37 10.96 2.29
N LEU A 218 -10.12 10.70 2.67
CA LEU A 218 -9.55 11.21 3.92
C LEU A 218 -9.43 12.74 3.91
N ASN A 219 -9.03 13.32 2.78
CA ASN A 219 -8.90 14.77 2.63
C ASN A 219 -10.27 15.47 2.59
N GLU A 220 -11.27 14.86 1.95
CA GLU A 220 -12.64 15.38 1.94
C GLU A 220 -13.26 15.36 3.34
N LEU A 221 -13.10 14.26 4.08
CA LEU A 221 -13.58 14.15 5.47
C LEU A 221 -12.89 15.15 6.41
N ALA A 222 -11.63 15.49 6.14
CA ALA A 222 -10.90 16.52 6.88
C ALA A 222 -11.22 17.96 6.40
N GLY A 223 -11.87 18.09 5.25
CA GLY A 223 -12.08 19.34 4.51
C GLY A 223 -10.78 20.09 4.19
N GLY A 224 -9.75 19.34 3.79
CA GLY A 224 -8.44 19.86 3.36
C GLY A 224 -7.38 18.78 3.21
N LEU A 225 -6.14 19.16 2.90
CA LEU A 225 -5.02 18.21 2.72
C LEU A 225 -4.55 17.64 4.06
N LEU A 226 -5.14 16.55 4.51
CA LEU A 226 -4.75 15.79 5.69
C LEU A 226 -3.61 14.80 5.37
N VAL A 227 -3.76 14.08 4.27
CA VAL A 227 -2.83 13.04 3.80
C VAL A 227 -2.40 13.30 2.37
N LYS A 228 -1.19 12.86 2.03
CA LYS A 228 -0.71 12.74 0.65
C LYS A 228 -0.27 11.30 0.39
N ILE A 229 -0.88 10.66 -0.60
CA ILE A 229 -0.63 9.27 -0.95
C ILE A 229 0.19 9.18 -2.24
N HIS A 230 1.38 8.62 -2.12
CA HIS A 230 2.28 8.32 -3.21
C HIS A 230 2.02 6.90 -3.70
N ASN A 231 1.16 6.76 -4.71
CA ASN A 231 0.90 5.45 -5.32
C ASN A 231 2.03 5.05 -6.28
N ARG A 232 2.85 4.09 -5.86
CA ARG A 232 3.98 3.53 -6.59
C ARG A 232 3.75 2.08 -7.00
N GLY A 233 2.50 1.70 -7.26
CA GLY A 233 2.19 0.38 -7.79
C GLY A 233 2.82 0.15 -9.17
N LEU A 234 3.40 -1.03 -9.40
CA LEU A 234 4.05 -1.44 -10.65
C LEU A 234 3.40 -2.71 -11.22
N GLY A 235 2.91 -2.64 -12.46
CA GLY A 235 2.16 -3.75 -13.06
C GLY A 235 3.02 -4.98 -13.35
N GLY A 236 2.76 -6.09 -12.64
CA GLY A 236 3.50 -7.35 -12.82
C GLY A 236 4.80 -7.40 -12.02
N SER A 237 4.90 -6.64 -10.92
CA SER A 237 5.96 -6.76 -9.91
C SER A 237 5.48 -7.52 -8.69
N ASN A 238 6.41 -8.06 -7.92
CA ASN A 238 6.21 -8.71 -6.63
C ASN A 238 6.92 -7.94 -5.51
N SER A 239 6.83 -8.38 -4.27
CA SER A 239 7.46 -7.74 -3.11
C SER A 239 8.99 -7.70 -3.21
N LYS A 240 9.63 -8.69 -3.85
CA LYS A 240 11.08 -8.66 -4.12
C LYS A 240 11.45 -7.46 -5.00
N THR A 241 10.69 -7.21 -6.06
CA THR A 241 10.88 -6.01 -6.89
C THR A 241 10.55 -4.74 -6.12
N GLY A 242 9.48 -4.71 -5.33
CA GLY A 242 9.14 -3.58 -4.47
C GLY A 242 10.25 -3.26 -3.45
N GLN A 243 10.88 -4.28 -2.87
CA GLN A 243 12.00 -4.16 -1.94
C GLN A 243 13.22 -3.56 -2.64
N ALA A 244 13.62 -4.07 -3.81
CA ALA A 244 14.75 -3.51 -4.56
C ALA A 244 14.52 -2.04 -4.92
N VAL A 245 13.31 -1.69 -5.38
CA VAL A 245 12.93 -0.30 -5.67
C VAL A 245 13.08 0.62 -4.43
N TRP A 246 12.77 0.10 -3.24
CA TRP A 246 12.93 0.83 -1.99
C TRP A 246 14.40 0.93 -1.55
N GLU A 247 15.13 -0.19 -1.55
CA GLU A 247 16.53 -0.28 -1.11
C GLU A 247 17.49 0.55 -1.97
N GLU A 248 17.17 0.68 -3.26
CA GLU A 248 17.95 1.41 -4.26
C GLU A 248 17.51 2.88 -4.39
N ASP A 249 16.62 3.36 -3.52
CA ASP A 249 16.13 4.75 -3.48
C ASP A 249 15.59 5.23 -4.84
N ILE A 250 14.91 4.34 -5.58
CA ILE A 250 14.42 4.66 -6.94
C ILE A 250 13.24 5.64 -6.90
N TYR A 251 12.56 5.77 -5.75
CA TYR A 251 11.48 6.73 -5.61
C TYR A 251 12.00 8.17 -5.71
N SER A 252 11.26 9.03 -6.41
CA SER A 252 11.51 10.47 -6.43
C SER A 252 11.55 11.03 -5.00
N ASP A 253 12.24 12.16 -4.79
CA ASP A 253 12.30 12.85 -3.49
C ASP A 253 10.90 13.04 -2.86
N GLU A 254 9.88 13.25 -3.69
CA GLU A 254 8.47 13.11 -3.33
C GLU A 254 8.12 11.65 -2.98
N GLY A 255 8.29 11.30 -1.70
CA GLY A 255 7.94 10.00 -1.13
C GLY A 255 9.09 9.27 -0.43
N LYS A 256 10.30 9.84 -0.35
CA LYS A 256 11.47 9.20 0.29
C LYS A 256 11.35 9.04 1.80
N ILE A 257 10.56 9.89 2.46
CA ILE A 257 10.35 9.84 3.92
C ILE A 257 8.85 9.75 4.20
N PRO A 258 8.23 8.58 3.94
CA PRO A 258 6.83 8.39 4.27
C PRO A 258 6.65 8.22 5.79
N ASP A 259 5.54 8.74 6.30
CA ASP A 259 5.06 8.45 7.66
C ASP A 259 4.45 7.04 7.74
N VAL A 260 3.86 6.57 6.63
CA VAL A 260 3.22 5.26 6.51
C VAL A 260 3.62 4.60 5.19
N VAL A 261 3.99 3.31 5.24
CA VAL A 261 4.19 2.48 4.04
C VAL A 261 3.13 1.39 4.01
N ILE A 262 2.44 1.26 2.89
CA ILE A 262 1.48 0.19 2.62
C ILE A 262 2.03 -0.71 1.51
N ASN A 263 2.23 -1.98 1.82
CA ASN A 263 2.66 -2.99 0.86
C ASN A 263 1.47 -3.83 0.36
N GLY A 264 1.14 -3.70 -0.92
CA GLY A 264 0.04 -4.39 -1.59
C GLY A 264 0.51 -5.36 -2.68
N HIS A 265 1.53 -6.18 -2.41
CA HIS A 265 2.04 -7.20 -3.35
C HIS A 265 1.48 -8.61 -3.14
N SER A 266 0.63 -8.85 -2.14
CA SER A 266 0.18 -10.21 -1.76
C SER A 266 -0.37 -11.04 -2.93
N THR A 267 -1.15 -10.41 -3.82
CA THR A 267 -1.67 -11.05 -5.04
C THR A 267 -0.56 -11.44 -6.03
N ASN A 268 0.48 -10.62 -6.14
CA ASN A 268 1.58 -10.88 -7.04
C ASN A 268 2.51 -11.95 -6.46
N ASP A 269 2.85 -11.87 -5.18
CA ASP A 269 3.72 -12.85 -4.52
C ASP A 269 3.13 -14.25 -4.58
N ALA A 270 1.81 -14.33 -4.37
CA ALA A 270 1.02 -15.55 -4.52
C ALA A 270 1.13 -16.20 -5.91
N ALA A 271 1.21 -15.40 -6.98
CA ALA A 271 1.37 -15.95 -8.33
C ALA A 271 2.79 -16.50 -8.56
N TRP A 272 3.76 -16.08 -7.74
CA TRP A 272 5.15 -16.47 -7.90
C TRP A 272 5.50 -17.75 -7.16
N THR A 273 4.83 -18.01 -6.05
CA THR A 273 4.94 -19.23 -5.24
C THR A 273 4.10 -20.38 -5.79
N GLN A 274 3.72 -20.41 -7.08
CA GLN A 274 2.93 -21.50 -7.66
C GLN A 274 3.54 -22.90 -7.49
N GLN A 275 4.83 -23.02 -7.16
CA GLN A 275 5.44 -24.30 -6.74
C GLN A 275 5.11 -24.71 -5.29
N GLU A 276 4.66 -23.79 -4.44
CA GLU A 276 4.43 -23.98 -2.99
C GLU A 276 2.99 -23.67 -2.54
N GLY A 277 2.08 -23.26 -3.44
CA GLY A 277 0.63 -23.45 -3.27
C GLY A 277 -0.12 -22.52 -2.31
N GLY A 278 0.31 -21.26 -2.14
CA GLY A 278 -0.43 -20.31 -1.29
C GLY A 278 -0.72 -18.95 -1.93
N HIS A 279 -1.90 -18.39 -1.65
CA HIS A 279 -2.37 -17.10 -2.15
C HIS A 279 -3.20 -16.32 -1.07
N ASP A 280 -2.97 -15.02 -0.85
CA ASP A 280 -3.92 -14.11 -0.18
C ASP A 280 -4.64 -13.33 -1.26
N TYR A 281 -5.56 -14.01 -1.93
CA TYR A 281 -5.97 -13.62 -3.26
C TYR A 281 -7.37 -14.11 -3.59
N LEU A 282 -8.24 -13.17 -4.00
CA LEU A 282 -9.55 -13.47 -4.58
C LEU A 282 -9.52 -13.36 -6.10
N GLY A 283 -8.84 -14.31 -6.72
CA GLY A 283 -8.96 -14.57 -8.15
C GLY A 283 -8.74 -16.02 -8.46
N ASN A 284 -8.70 -16.34 -9.74
CA ASN A 284 -8.78 -17.73 -10.20
C ASN A 284 -7.51 -18.21 -10.93
N TRP A 285 -6.35 -17.68 -10.53
CA TRP A 285 -5.06 -18.28 -10.89
C TRP A 285 -4.96 -19.71 -10.35
N GLY A 286 -5.22 -19.88 -9.05
CA GLY A 286 -5.44 -21.19 -8.43
C GLY A 286 -6.90 -21.60 -8.54
N ARG A 287 -7.17 -22.89 -8.78
CA ARG A 287 -8.54 -23.44 -8.76
C ARG A 287 -8.95 -23.93 -7.36
N ASN A 288 -7.99 -24.13 -6.46
CA ASN A 288 -8.23 -24.67 -5.14
C ASN A 288 -8.45 -23.54 -4.13
N ILE A 289 -9.59 -23.59 -3.43
CA ILE A 289 -9.95 -22.61 -2.41
C ILE A 289 -8.94 -22.61 -1.26
N ARG A 290 -8.41 -23.77 -0.88
CA ARG A 290 -7.42 -23.88 0.21
C ARG A 290 -6.19 -23.03 -0.08
N ASP A 291 -5.70 -23.11 -1.31
CA ASP A 291 -4.51 -22.39 -1.75
C ASP A 291 -4.73 -20.88 -1.60
N THR A 292 -5.97 -20.38 -1.80
CA THR A 292 -6.33 -18.96 -1.61
C THR A 292 -6.39 -18.45 -0.16
N THR A 293 -5.98 -19.26 0.81
CA THR A 293 -5.93 -18.88 2.23
C THR A 293 -4.56 -19.04 2.87
N ILE A 294 -3.63 -19.78 2.24
CA ILE A 294 -2.34 -20.10 2.86
C ILE A 294 -1.47 -18.86 3.01
N VAL A 295 -1.28 -18.07 1.94
CA VAL A 295 -0.47 -16.84 2.04
C VAL A 295 -1.12 -15.80 2.95
N SER A 296 -2.45 -15.76 3.08
CA SER A 296 -3.08 -14.81 4.02
C SER A 296 -2.73 -15.17 5.47
N GLN A 297 -2.72 -16.47 5.78
CA GLN A 297 -2.29 -16.98 7.09
C GLN A 297 -0.78 -16.74 7.31
N GLU A 298 0.06 -16.94 6.29
CA GLU A 298 1.50 -16.67 6.40
C GLU A 298 1.78 -15.18 6.64
N ILE A 299 1.13 -14.29 5.89
CA ILE A 299 1.25 -12.84 6.10
C ILE A 299 0.73 -12.46 7.49
N GLU A 300 -0.34 -13.08 7.98
CA GLU A 300 -0.85 -12.85 9.34
C GLU A 300 0.17 -13.29 10.40
N VAL A 301 0.80 -14.45 10.23
CA VAL A 301 1.90 -14.91 11.10
C VAL A 301 3.06 -13.91 11.08
N LEU A 302 3.48 -13.45 9.90
CA LEU A 302 4.55 -12.45 9.76
C LEU A 302 4.16 -11.11 10.40
N ALA A 303 2.91 -10.67 10.22
CA ALA A 303 2.37 -9.43 10.78
C ALA A 303 2.42 -9.45 12.30
N ASN A 304 1.94 -10.54 12.90
CA ASN A 304 2.00 -10.74 14.34
C ASN A 304 3.43 -10.87 14.85
N TYR A 305 4.31 -11.54 14.10
CA TYR A 305 5.70 -11.76 14.49
C TYR A 305 6.55 -10.48 14.45
N TYR A 306 6.39 -9.62 13.44
CA TYR A 306 7.16 -8.38 13.28
C TYR A 306 6.43 -7.11 13.76
N GLY A 307 5.19 -7.24 14.23
CA GLY A 307 4.42 -6.13 14.80
C GLY A 307 3.92 -5.11 13.78
N PHE A 308 3.56 -5.54 12.56
CA PHE A 308 2.92 -4.67 11.56
C PHE A 308 1.43 -4.97 11.41
N SER A 309 0.66 -3.97 10.97
CA SER A 309 -0.78 -4.13 10.73
C SER A 309 -1.06 -4.86 9.42
N LEU A 310 -2.04 -5.77 9.44
CA LEU A 310 -2.53 -6.48 8.25
C LEU A 310 -3.99 -6.10 7.97
N VAL A 311 -4.29 -5.83 6.70
CA VAL A 311 -5.64 -5.64 6.18
C VAL A 311 -5.80 -6.52 4.95
N SER A 312 -6.75 -7.47 4.98
CA SER A 312 -7.01 -8.37 3.85
C SER A 312 -8.36 -8.06 3.21
N TYR A 313 -8.32 -7.52 1.99
CA TYR A 313 -9.51 -7.39 1.12
C TYR A 313 -10.18 -8.75 0.92
N ALA A 314 -9.37 -9.79 0.70
CA ALA A 314 -9.84 -11.13 0.45
C ALA A 314 -10.73 -11.62 1.60
N ASN A 315 -10.25 -11.52 2.83
CA ASN A 315 -11.01 -11.96 4.01
C ASN A 315 -12.35 -11.24 4.19
N VAL A 316 -12.44 -9.95 3.82
CA VAL A 316 -13.67 -9.17 4.00
C VAL A 316 -14.77 -9.57 3.02
N VAL A 317 -14.42 -9.87 1.76
CA VAL A 317 -15.40 -10.08 0.68
C VAL A 317 -15.51 -11.54 0.23
N ARG A 318 -14.70 -12.45 0.79
CA ARG A 318 -14.61 -13.87 0.38
C ARG A 318 -15.98 -14.55 0.35
N ASP A 319 -16.76 -14.42 1.41
CA ASP A 319 -18.06 -15.09 1.51
C ASP A 319 -19.04 -14.63 0.42
N TRP A 320 -18.98 -13.35 0.03
CA TRP A 320 -19.79 -12.81 -1.06
C TRP A 320 -19.32 -13.34 -2.42
N VAL A 321 -18.00 -13.41 -2.63
CA VAL A 321 -17.41 -13.94 -3.86
C VAL A 321 -17.68 -15.44 -4.02
N TYR A 322 -17.60 -16.21 -2.93
CA TYR A 322 -17.88 -17.65 -2.96
C TYR A 322 -19.37 -17.97 -3.03
N GLY A 323 -20.21 -17.09 -2.46
CA GLY A 323 -21.67 -17.21 -2.58
C GLY A 323 -22.18 -16.98 -4.01
N ASP A 324 -21.48 -16.17 -4.80
CA ASP A 324 -21.80 -15.94 -6.22
C ASP A 324 -20.53 -15.64 -7.05
N THR A 325 -19.97 -16.68 -7.67
CA THR A 325 -18.80 -16.55 -8.55
C THR A 325 -19.10 -15.86 -9.88
N HIS A 326 -20.38 -15.71 -10.25
CA HIS A 326 -20.81 -14.95 -11.43
C HIS A 326 -20.94 -13.45 -11.15
N GLY A 327 -20.97 -13.06 -9.87
CA GLY A 327 -20.87 -11.69 -9.44
C GLY A 327 -19.59 -11.03 -9.98
N THR A 328 -19.65 -9.74 -10.26
CA THR A 328 -18.50 -8.95 -10.75
C THR A 328 -18.20 -7.73 -9.88
N LEU A 329 -18.96 -7.58 -8.80
CA LEU A 329 -18.79 -6.47 -7.86
C LEU A 329 -17.51 -6.65 -7.04
N PHE A 330 -17.31 -7.84 -6.46
CA PHE A 330 -16.15 -8.13 -5.60
C PHE A 330 -15.15 -9.10 -6.24
N SER A 331 -15.48 -9.65 -7.40
CA SER A 331 -14.69 -10.62 -8.15
C SER A 331 -14.34 -10.10 -9.55
N PRO A 332 -13.26 -10.60 -10.15
CA PRO A 332 -13.03 -10.47 -11.58
C PRO A 332 -14.14 -11.12 -12.42
N ILE A 333 -14.17 -10.79 -13.71
CA ILE A 333 -15.08 -11.44 -14.68
C ILE A 333 -14.49 -12.82 -15.02
N TRP A 334 -14.87 -13.84 -14.25
CA TRP A 334 -14.39 -15.21 -14.46
C TRP A 334 -15.16 -16.01 -15.51
N TYR A 335 -16.30 -15.50 -15.97
CA TYR A 335 -17.13 -16.16 -16.95
C TYR A 335 -17.25 -15.28 -18.20
N SER A 336 -16.93 -15.84 -19.35
CA SER A 336 -17.08 -15.17 -20.64
C SER A 336 -18.57 -15.09 -21.03
N ALA A 337 -18.89 -14.37 -22.12
CA ALA A 337 -20.25 -14.21 -22.61
C ALA A 337 -20.93 -15.54 -22.99
N ASP A 338 -20.15 -16.57 -23.32
CA ASP A 338 -20.63 -17.93 -23.60
C ASP A 338 -20.74 -18.82 -22.35
N GLY A 339 -20.41 -18.28 -21.16
CA GLY A 339 -20.41 -19.01 -19.90
C GLY A 339 -19.13 -19.82 -19.62
N SER A 340 -18.14 -19.82 -20.52
CA SER A 340 -16.86 -20.47 -20.27
C SER A 340 -16.07 -19.77 -19.17
N TYR A 341 -15.39 -20.57 -18.35
CA TYR A 341 -14.55 -20.08 -17.27
C TYR A 341 -13.21 -19.59 -17.82
N VAL A 342 -12.84 -18.35 -17.51
CA VAL A 342 -11.61 -17.70 -17.97
C VAL A 342 -10.75 -17.28 -16.80
N THR A 343 -9.43 -17.50 -16.88
CA THR A 343 -8.48 -16.99 -15.89
C THR A 343 -8.41 -15.47 -16.03
N GLU A 344 -8.91 -14.77 -15.02
CA GLU A 344 -8.84 -13.33 -14.96
C GLU A 344 -8.47 -12.91 -13.54
N PRO A 345 -7.24 -12.45 -13.36
CA PRO A 345 -6.79 -12.22 -12.03
C PRO A 345 -7.08 -10.85 -11.45
N HIS A 346 -7.44 -9.89 -12.28
CA HIS A 346 -7.61 -8.52 -11.86
C HIS A 346 -9.09 -8.25 -11.58
N PRO A 347 -9.45 -7.93 -10.34
CA PRO A 347 -10.82 -7.55 -10.01
C PRO A 347 -11.14 -6.17 -10.61
N GLY A 348 -12.43 -5.89 -10.75
CA GLY A 348 -12.92 -4.66 -11.34
C GLY A 348 -12.99 -3.48 -10.37
N GLN A 349 -13.79 -2.48 -10.74
CA GLN A 349 -13.99 -1.25 -9.99
C GLN A 349 -14.51 -1.47 -8.55
N GLY A 350 -15.30 -2.51 -8.29
CA GLY A 350 -15.85 -2.74 -6.96
C GLY A 350 -14.79 -3.13 -5.92
N MET A 351 -13.75 -3.88 -6.30
CA MET A 351 -12.59 -4.10 -5.41
C MET A 351 -11.93 -2.79 -5.03
N HIS A 352 -11.71 -1.87 -5.99
CA HIS A 352 -11.07 -0.59 -5.68
C HIS A 352 -11.87 0.26 -4.68
N LEU A 353 -13.21 0.21 -4.74
CA LEU A 353 -14.09 0.89 -3.80
C LEU A 353 -14.05 0.21 -2.43
N SER A 354 -14.18 -1.10 -2.39
CA SER A 354 -14.17 -1.89 -1.15
C SER A 354 -12.84 -1.76 -0.42
N THR A 355 -11.70 -1.91 -1.11
CA THR A 355 -10.37 -1.74 -0.49
C THR A 355 -10.20 -0.35 0.09
N MET A 356 -10.63 0.71 -0.62
CA MET A 356 -10.62 2.07 -0.08
C MET A 356 -11.43 2.17 1.22
N TRP A 357 -12.65 1.62 1.25
CA TRP A 357 -13.51 1.64 2.44
C TRP A 357 -12.93 0.84 3.60
N ILE A 358 -12.42 -0.36 3.32
CA ILE A 358 -11.78 -1.22 4.32
C ILE A 358 -10.59 -0.49 4.94
N MET A 359 -9.71 0.10 4.12
CA MET A 359 -8.55 0.85 4.60
C MET A 359 -8.97 2.06 5.45
N ALA A 360 -9.96 2.85 4.99
CA ALA A 360 -10.47 3.99 5.75
C ALA A 360 -11.06 3.56 7.11
N TYR A 361 -11.83 2.46 7.13
CA TYR A 361 -12.37 1.88 8.36
C TYR A 361 -11.27 1.46 9.33
N HIS A 362 -10.23 0.77 8.84
CA HIS A 362 -9.11 0.33 9.69
C HIS A 362 -8.32 1.52 10.25
N LEU A 363 -8.06 2.56 9.46
CA LEU A 363 -7.39 3.78 9.93
C LEU A 363 -8.22 4.50 10.99
N LEU A 364 -9.54 4.60 10.79
CA LEU A 364 -10.44 5.18 11.78
C LEU A 364 -10.47 4.34 13.06
N SER A 365 -10.58 3.02 12.94
CA SER A 365 -10.57 2.09 14.08
C SER A 365 -9.26 2.20 14.88
N LEU A 366 -8.12 2.33 14.20
CA LEU A 366 -6.83 2.54 14.84
C LEU A 366 -6.80 3.87 15.61
N ALA A 367 -7.27 4.95 14.99
CA ALA A 367 -7.35 6.26 15.64
C ALA A 367 -8.25 6.22 16.88
N THR A 368 -9.47 5.67 16.78
CA THR A 368 -10.39 5.58 17.92
C THR A 368 -9.87 4.68 19.04
N THR A 369 -9.16 3.60 18.68
CA THR A 369 -8.50 2.73 19.66
C THR A 369 -7.39 3.47 20.39
N LEU A 370 -6.50 4.19 19.68
CA LEU A 370 -5.48 5.02 20.33
C LEU A 370 -6.12 6.03 21.29
N CYS A 371 -7.16 6.73 20.85
CA CYS A 371 -7.91 7.69 21.66
C CYS A 371 -8.41 7.09 22.97
N SER A 372 -8.96 5.88 22.89
CA SER A 372 -9.38 5.16 24.09
C SER A 372 -8.18 4.97 25.01
N THR A 373 -7.04 4.47 24.52
CA THR A 373 -5.83 4.19 25.32
C THR A 373 -5.15 5.43 25.94
N GLU A 374 -5.21 6.60 25.31
CA GLU A 374 -4.57 7.82 25.83
C GLU A 374 -5.30 8.44 27.03
N VAL A 375 -6.64 8.47 26.99
CA VAL A 375 -7.45 8.91 28.15
C VAL A 375 -7.10 8.06 29.37
N TRP A 376 -6.91 6.76 29.14
CA TRP A 376 -6.46 5.84 30.17
C TRP A 376 -5.03 6.10 30.62
N ASN A 377 -4.10 6.50 29.76
CA ASN A 377 -2.72 6.84 30.19
C ASN A 377 -2.68 8.06 31.11
N LYS A 378 -3.47 9.11 30.81
CA LYS A 378 -3.56 10.30 31.68
C LYS A 378 -4.21 9.97 33.01
N GLN A 379 -5.21 9.09 33.03
CA GLN A 379 -5.75 8.57 34.28
C GLN A 379 -4.72 7.69 35.00
N ALA A 380 -4.07 6.75 34.31
CA ALA A 380 -3.11 5.80 34.89
C ALA A 380 -1.88 6.49 35.48
N THR A 381 -1.44 7.63 34.96
CA THR A 381 -0.40 8.47 35.61
C THR A 381 -0.91 9.15 36.89
N VAL A 382 -2.21 9.45 36.97
CA VAL A 382 -2.86 9.86 38.22
C VAL A 382 -2.98 8.66 39.18
N TRP A 383 -3.22 7.44 38.67
CA TRP A 383 -3.26 6.20 39.47
C TRP A 383 -1.88 5.66 39.87
N SER A 384 -0.80 5.93 39.13
CA SER A 384 0.56 5.51 39.52
C SER A 384 1.13 6.36 40.66
N ASN A 385 0.56 7.55 40.89
CA ASN A 385 0.75 8.33 42.12
C ASN A 385 -0.15 7.83 43.27
N PHE A 386 -1.18 7.03 42.98
CA PHE A 386 -1.85 6.19 43.98
C PHE A 386 -0.94 5.00 44.25
N SER A 387 -0.24 5.04 45.38
CA SER A 387 0.71 4.00 45.82
C SER A 387 0.33 2.59 45.35
N GLN A 388 1.25 1.90 44.64
CA GLN A 388 1.13 0.51 44.16
C GLN A 388 0.63 -0.47 45.24
N THR A 389 0.73 -0.09 46.52
CA THR A 389 0.19 -0.81 47.66
C THR A 389 -1.33 -0.97 47.68
N SER A 390 -2.10 -0.25 46.86
CA SER A 390 -3.57 -0.26 46.93
C SER A 390 -4.21 -1.35 46.05
N VAL A 391 -3.73 -1.50 44.81
CA VAL A 391 -4.29 -2.45 43.83
C VAL A 391 -3.85 -3.88 44.14
N LEU A 392 -2.60 -4.07 44.61
CA LEU A 392 -2.13 -5.38 45.08
C LEU A 392 -2.86 -5.86 46.34
N ARG A 393 -3.46 -4.96 47.14
CA ARG A 393 -4.18 -5.32 48.37
C ARG A 393 -5.60 -5.85 48.08
N ALA A 394 -6.19 -5.51 46.92
CA ALA A 394 -7.54 -5.93 46.54
C ALA A 394 -7.63 -7.39 46.11
N TYR A 395 -6.52 -8.01 45.70
CA TYR A 395 -6.50 -9.42 45.29
C TYR A 395 -6.15 -10.40 46.40
N ASN A 396 -5.96 -9.93 47.65
CA ASN A 396 -5.53 -10.74 48.79
C ASN A 396 -6.68 -11.62 49.36
N THR A 397 -7.32 -12.40 48.49
CA THR A 397 -8.13 -13.56 48.89
C THR A 397 -7.18 -14.71 49.19
N SER A 398 -7.35 -15.41 50.32
CA SER A 398 -6.36 -16.33 50.94
C SER A 398 -5.88 -17.51 50.09
N ASP A 399 -6.40 -17.69 48.88
CA ASP A 399 -6.01 -18.75 47.93
C ASP A 399 -5.07 -18.23 46.83
N GLN A 400 -4.37 -17.10 47.07
CA GLN A 400 -3.48 -16.49 46.08
C GLN A 400 -2.43 -17.50 45.57
N ILE A 401 -2.50 -17.76 44.26
CA ILE A 401 -1.40 -18.26 43.44
C ILE A 401 -0.20 -17.37 43.76
N LYS A 402 0.75 -17.88 44.55
CA LYS A 402 2.03 -17.21 44.78
C LYS A 402 2.75 -17.19 43.45
N PHE A 403 2.59 -16.11 42.69
CA PHE A 403 3.51 -15.81 41.60
C PHE A 403 4.90 -15.80 42.24
N PRO A 404 5.87 -16.54 41.69
CA PRO A 404 7.21 -16.56 42.27
C PRO A 404 7.69 -15.11 42.30
N GLU A 405 7.98 -14.58 43.50
CA GLU A 405 8.41 -13.18 43.69
C GLU A 405 9.72 -12.85 42.95
N ASN A 406 10.35 -13.85 42.32
CA ASN A 406 11.64 -13.78 41.64
C ASN A 406 11.60 -14.18 40.16
N VAL A 407 10.44 -14.12 39.46
CA VAL A 407 10.46 -14.24 38.00
C VAL A 407 10.98 -12.92 37.40
N GLU A 408 12.30 -12.77 37.37
CA GLU A 408 12.95 -11.65 36.69
C GLU A 408 12.88 -11.91 35.18
N TYR A 409 11.86 -11.32 34.54
CA TYR A 409 11.77 -11.31 33.09
C TYR A 409 12.91 -10.45 32.56
N GLN A 410 13.74 -11.02 31.68
CA GLN A 410 14.71 -10.22 30.96
C GLN A 410 13.98 -9.23 30.04
N PRO A 411 14.51 -8.01 29.87
CA PRO A 411 13.91 -7.02 28.98
C PRO A 411 13.83 -7.57 27.55
N LEU A 412 12.83 -7.11 26.82
CA LEU A 412 12.69 -7.40 25.39
C LEU A 412 13.96 -6.94 24.65
N PRO A 413 14.58 -7.77 23.82
CA PRO A 413 15.74 -7.34 23.04
C PRO A 413 15.39 -6.16 22.12
N LEU A 414 16.31 -5.22 21.92
CA LEU A 414 16.11 -4.10 21.01
C LEU A 414 16.13 -4.57 19.55
N GLY A 415 15.27 -3.97 18.72
CA GLY A 415 15.21 -4.22 17.28
C GLY A 415 14.28 -5.37 16.88
N LEU A 416 14.24 -5.67 15.58
CA LEU A 416 13.37 -6.72 15.03
C LEU A 416 13.79 -8.11 15.50
N PRO A 417 12.83 -9.02 15.70
CA PRO A 417 13.15 -10.42 15.98
C PRO A 417 13.88 -11.07 14.78
N PRO A 418 14.60 -12.19 14.98
CA PRO A 418 15.32 -12.89 13.92
C PRO A 418 14.40 -13.29 12.77
N LEU A 419 14.96 -13.45 11.57
CA LEU A 419 14.19 -13.89 10.40
C LEU A 419 13.42 -15.19 10.71
N LEU A 420 12.10 -15.14 10.53
CA LEU A 420 11.24 -16.32 10.65
C LEU A 420 11.59 -17.31 9.54
N THR A 421 12.20 -18.43 9.91
CA THR A 421 12.59 -19.51 8.99
C THR A 421 12.13 -20.85 9.56
N ASN A 422 12.08 -21.89 8.73
CA ASN A 422 11.71 -23.25 9.16
C ASN A 422 12.67 -23.83 10.22
N ASN A 423 13.86 -23.24 10.40
CA ASN A 423 14.87 -23.65 11.37
C ASN A 423 14.90 -22.78 12.64
N LEU A 424 14.07 -21.73 12.72
CA LEU A 424 13.95 -20.93 13.92
C LEU A 424 13.10 -21.69 14.94
N SER A 425 13.62 -21.92 16.14
CA SER A 425 12.95 -22.68 17.18
C SER A 425 12.60 -21.82 18.39
N LEU A 426 11.65 -22.27 19.19
CA LEU A 426 11.34 -21.63 20.47
C LEU A 426 12.53 -21.68 21.46
N VAL A 427 13.44 -22.64 21.28
CA VAL A 427 14.60 -22.83 22.17
C VAL A 427 15.66 -21.76 21.94
N ASP A 428 15.84 -21.30 20.70
CA ASP A 428 16.96 -20.43 20.31
C ASP A 428 16.54 -19.01 19.89
N ILE A 429 15.25 -18.74 19.71
CA ILE A 429 14.77 -17.42 19.27
C ILE A 429 15.25 -16.29 20.18
N THR A 430 15.22 -16.49 21.50
CA THR A 430 15.63 -15.46 22.47
C THR A 430 17.12 -15.13 22.33
N ASP A 431 17.97 -16.16 22.20
CA ASP A 431 19.41 -15.97 22.09
C ASP A 431 19.80 -15.35 20.75
N LYS A 432 19.15 -15.79 19.67
CA LYS A 432 19.31 -15.19 18.34
C LYS A 432 18.86 -13.73 18.31
N TRP A 433 17.74 -13.40 18.95
CA TRP A 433 17.25 -12.02 19.01
C TRP A 433 18.23 -11.14 19.78
N ARG A 434 18.72 -11.58 20.93
CA ARG A 434 19.75 -10.85 21.70
C ARG A 434 21.08 -10.76 20.97
N ALA A 435 21.47 -11.77 20.21
CA ALA A 435 22.67 -11.70 19.37
C ALA A 435 22.50 -10.62 18.29
N ASN A 436 21.35 -10.60 17.60
CA ASN A 436 21.04 -9.56 16.61
C ASN A 436 21.02 -8.17 17.26
N ALA A 437 20.35 -8.02 18.40
CA ALA A 437 20.28 -6.76 19.15
C ALA A 437 21.66 -6.23 19.56
N ARG A 438 22.61 -7.11 19.91
CA ARG A 438 24.00 -6.74 20.21
C ARG A 438 24.81 -6.32 18.98
N ASN A 439 24.45 -6.83 17.81
CA ASN A 439 25.08 -6.46 16.55
C ASN A 439 24.51 -5.16 15.96
N ILE A 440 23.39 -4.66 16.49
CA ILE A 440 22.91 -3.32 16.17
C ILE A 440 23.92 -2.33 16.76
N PRO A 441 24.63 -1.54 15.93
CA PRO A 441 25.61 -0.59 16.44
C PRO A 441 24.97 0.35 17.46
N ASN A 442 25.62 0.53 18.63
CA ASN A 442 25.17 1.44 19.69
C ASN A 442 25.08 2.92 19.24
N THR A 443 25.60 3.25 18.06
CA THR A 443 25.35 4.52 17.40
C THR A 443 23.88 4.54 16.99
N SER A 444 23.09 5.40 17.62
CA SER A 444 21.70 5.67 17.31
C SER A 444 21.32 5.20 15.91
N LEU A 445 20.44 4.21 15.84
CA LEU A 445 19.78 3.71 14.63
C LEU A 445 18.91 4.79 13.96
N VAL A 446 19.32 6.06 14.03
CA VAL A 446 19.09 7.00 12.96
C VAL A 446 19.83 6.37 11.80
N CYS A 447 19.09 5.73 10.88
CA CYS A 447 19.55 5.58 9.52
C CYS A 447 20.21 6.91 9.20
N SER A 448 21.55 6.97 9.18
CA SER A 448 22.23 8.19 8.76
C SER A 448 21.82 8.29 7.32
N HIS A 449 20.75 9.05 7.10
CA HIS A 449 20.33 9.53 5.82
C HIS A 449 21.46 10.48 5.44
N SER A 450 22.62 9.92 5.08
CA SER A 450 23.51 10.60 4.18
C SER A 450 22.60 10.93 3.02
N ASN A 451 22.36 12.22 2.79
CA ASN A 451 21.56 12.70 1.67
C ASN A 451 22.11 12.21 0.31
N GLU A 452 23.23 11.50 0.33
CA GLU A 452 23.82 10.78 -0.78
C GLU A 452 23.03 9.49 -1.08
N SER A 453 22.33 9.48 -2.23
CA SER A 453 21.69 8.29 -2.78
C SER A 453 22.67 7.12 -2.88
N ARG A 454 22.30 5.91 -2.47
CA ARG A 454 23.19 4.73 -2.59
C ARG A 454 23.60 4.43 -4.02
N CYS A 455 22.74 4.80 -4.97
CA CYS A 455 22.92 4.55 -6.38
C CYS A 455 23.35 5.84 -7.11
N ILE A 456 24.27 5.70 -8.06
CA ILE A 456 24.64 6.79 -8.99
C ILE A 456 23.63 6.92 -10.13
N TYR A 457 22.87 5.84 -10.36
CA TYR A 457 21.82 5.76 -11.34
C TYR A 457 20.80 4.73 -10.87
N SER A 458 19.53 5.07 -10.95
CA SER A 458 18.44 4.14 -10.67
C SER A 458 17.20 4.55 -11.46
N TRP A 459 16.65 3.63 -12.21
CA TRP A 459 15.42 3.82 -12.94
C TRP A 459 14.69 2.51 -13.14
N ILE A 460 13.36 2.55 -13.03
CA ILE A 460 12.48 1.46 -13.44
C ILE A 460 11.21 2.05 -14.02
N ASN A 461 10.81 1.53 -15.17
CA ASN A 461 9.60 1.97 -15.86
C ASN A 461 8.36 1.73 -15.00
N GLY A 462 7.41 2.63 -15.11
CA GLY A 462 6.09 2.52 -14.51
C GLY A 462 6.01 3.09 -13.11
N LEU A 463 7.04 3.75 -12.56
CA LEU A 463 6.92 4.48 -11.30
C LEU A 463 6.47 5.93 -11.48
N GLU A 464 6.95 6.60 -12.52
CA GLU A 464 6.55 7.96 -12.90
C GLU A 464 5.26 7.94 -13.73
N TRP A 465 4.47 9.03 -13.69
CA TRP A 465 3.15 9.09 -14.34
C TRP A 465 3.21 9.32 -15.85
N GLU A 466 4.22 10.06 -16.31
CA GLU A 466 4.32 10.59 -17.67
C GLU A 466 5.55 10.06 -18.41
N GLU A 467 5.89 8.80 -18.18
CA GLU A 467 6.98 8.18 -18.93
C GLU A 467 6.60 7.96 -20.39
N THR A 468 7.50 8.35 -21.27
CA THR A 468 7.42 8.14 -22.71
C THR A 468 8.75 7.55 -23.18
N SER A 469 8.77 6.96 -24.37
CA SER A 469 10.03 6.52 -24.98
C SER A 469 11.09 7.64 -25.00
N ALA A 470 10.68 8.85 -25.37
CA ALA A 470 11.58 10.00 -25.45
C ALA A 470 12.12 10.45 -24.08
N SER A 471 11.29 10.46 -23.02
CA SER A 471 11.75 10.84 -21.68
C SER A 471 12.72 9.81 -21.11
N ILE A 472 12.50 8.52 -21.38
CA ILE A 472 13.40 7.45 -20.97
C ILE A 472 14.72 7.52 -21.76
N GLU A 473 14.67 7.65 -23.09
CA GLU A 473 15.87 7.82 -23.91
C GLU A 473 16.69 9.04 -23.46
N THR A 474 16.02 10.15 -23.12
CA THR A 474 16.67 11.34 -22.55
C THR A 474 17.35 11.05 -21.21
N LYS A 475 16.69 10.29 -20.33
CA LYS A 475 17.25 9.89 -19.01
C LYS A 475 18.49 9.01 -19.16
N PHE A 476 18.55 8.16 -20.19
CA PHE A 476 19.68 7.27 -20.48
C PHE A 476 20.76 7.87 -21.39
N ALA A 477 20.46 8.94 -22.14
CA ALA A 477 21.36 9.53 -23.13
C ALA A 477 22.79 9.83 -22.63
N PRO A 478 23.02 10.29 -21.38
CA PRO A 478 24.38 10.50 -20.87
C PRO A 478 25.23 9.21 -20.79
N PHE A 479 24.57 8.06 -20.64
CA PHE A 479 25.20 6.77 -20.38
C PHE A 479 25.25 5.88 -21.62
N VAL A 480 24.34 6.02 -22.59
CA VAL A 480 24.34 5.22 -23.82
C VAL A 480 25.52 5.63 -24.72
N LYS A 481 26.47 4.71 -24.93
CA LYS A 481 27.61 4.91 -25.86
C LYS A 481 27.39 4.26 -27.21
N HIS A 482 26.74 3.10 -27.22
CA HIS A 482 26.35 2.40 -28.44
C HIS A 482 24.97 1.83 -28.24
N GLN A 483 24.00 2.24 -29.06
CA GLN A 483 22.62 1.79 -28.93
C GLN A 483 22.33 0.53 -29.77
N GLY A 484 23.17 0.24 -30.77
CA GLY A 484 22.92 -0.85 -31.73
C GLY A 484 21.53 -0.74 -32.35
N LYS A 485 20.77 -1.84 -32.28
CA LYS A 485 19.37 -1.94 -32.73
C LYS A 485 18.37 -1.96 -31.57
N TRP A 486 18.79 -1.47 -30.40
CA TRP A 486 17.91 -1.36 -29.25
C TRP A 486 17.14 -0.05 -29.29
N SER A 487 15.88 -0.06 -28.85
CA SER A 487 15.08 1.16 -28.72
C SER A 487 14.14 1.07 -27.53
N VAL A 488 13.70 2.22 -27.03
CA VAL A 488 12.70 2.25 -25.96
C VAL A 488 11.31 2.22 -26.58
N ILE A 489 10.57 1.13 -26.36
CA ILE A 489 9.22 0.97 -26.92
C ILE A 489 8.21 0.44 -25.89
N ASP A 490 6.94 0.79 -26.10
CA ASP A 490 5.80 0.09 -25.49
C ASP A 490 5.23 -0.93 -26.49
N ASP A 491 5.75 -2.15 -26.44
CA ASP A 491 5.29 -3.28 -27.24
C ASP A 491 4.04 -3.96 -26.64
N THR A 492 3.50 -3.45 -25.53
CA THR A 492 2.33 -4.01 -24.84
C THR A 492 1.07 -3.19 -25.03
N GLY A 493 1.20 -1.91 -25.44
CA GLY A 493 0.12 -0.93 -25.47
C GLY A 493 -0.44 -0.60 -24.07
N ARG A 494 0.35 -0.85 -23.01
CA ARG A 494 -0.04 -0.68 -21.61
C ARG A 494 0.93 0.23 -20.85
N HIS A 495 1.64 1.10 -21.57
CA HIS A 495 2.64 2.02 -21.02
C HIS A 495 3.78 1.30 -20.29
N LYS A 496 4.10 0.06 -20.72
CA LYS A 496 5.28 -0.66 -20.26
C LYS A 496 6.40 -0.29 -21.22
N PHE A 497 7.17 0.75 -20.94
CA PHE A 497 8.31 1.12 -21.77
C PHE A 497 9.57 0.41 -21.30
N GLY A 498 10.46 0.05 -22.22
CA GLY A 498 11.75 -0.55 -21.88
C GLY A 498 12.61 -0.71 -23.11
N TRP A 499 13.89 -0.98 -22.89
CA TRP A 499 14.85 -1.22 -23.96
C TRP A 499 14.58 -2.60 -24.57
N VAL A 500 14.26 -2.63 -25.87
CA VAL A 500 13.97 -3.84 -26.65
C VAL A 500 14.89 -3.90 -27.87
N PRO A 501 15.52 -5.05 -28.17
CA PRO A 501 16.30 -5.22 -29.37
C PRO A 501 15.40 -5.46 -30.59
N ALA A 502 15.73 -4.89 -31.74
CA ALA A 502 15.08 -5.24 -33.01
C ALA A 502 15.72 -6.46 -33.69
N GLU A 503 16.97 -6.79 -33.36
CA GLU A 503 17.75 -7.84 -34.04
C GLU A 503 18.56 -8.67 -33.02
N LYS A 504 18.74 -9.96 -33.33
CA LYS A 504 19.66 -10.85 -32.62
C LYS A 504 21.10 -10.35 -32.78
N ASP A 505 21.93 -10.59 -31.77
CA ASP A 505 23.33 -10.18 -31.69
C ASP A 505 23.55 -8.65 -31.67
N SER A 506 22.46 -7.86 -31.63
CA SER A 506 22.57 -6.41 -31.43
C SER A 506 23.00 -6.07 -30.00
N GLU A 507 23.90 -5.10 -29.87
CA GLU A 507 24.50 -4.69 -28.60
C GLU A 507 23.98 -3.30 -28.17
N LEU A 508 23.61 -3.18 -26.89
CA LEU A 508 23.40 -1.92 -26.19
C LEU A 508 24.50 -1.75 -25.15
N LEU A 509 25.21 -0.64 -25.21
CA LEU A 509 26.36 -0.32 -24.36
C LEU A 509 26.09 0.93 -23.53
N PHE A 510 26.04 0.74 -22.22
CA PHE A 510 26.05 1.82 -21.25
C PHE A 510 27.45 2.02 -20.68
N GLU A 511 27.82 3.28 -20.44
CA GLU A 511 29.10 3.67 -19.83
C GLU A 511 28.88 4.79 -18.81
N PHE A 512 29.20 4.48 -17.57
CA PHE A 512 29.18 5.39 -16.43
C PHE A 512 30.62 5.83 -16.16
N ARG A 513 30.93 7.09 -16.49
CA ARG A 513 32.27 7.65 -16.31
C ARG A 513 32.42 8.37 -14.98
N ASN A 514 33.65 8.42 -14.46
CA ASN A 514 34.03 9.19 -13.29
C ASN A 514 33.08 8.92 -12.11
N LEU A 515 32.96 7.64 -11.73
CA LEU A 515 32.04 7.18 -10.69
C LEU A 515 32.22 8.02 -9.42
N THR A 516 31.14 8.59 -8.90
CA THR A 516 31.20 9.50 -7.75
C THR A 516 31.41 8.78 -6.42
N ARG A 517 31.25 7.46 -6.42
CA ARG A 517 31.32 6.54 -5.28
C ARG A 517 31.73 5.14 -5.78
N PRO A 518 32.22 4.26 -4.90
CA PRO A 518 32.45 2.87 -5.26
C PRO A 518 31.14 2.20 -5.73
N ILE A 519 31.20 1.23 -6.63
CA ILE A 519 30.03 0.46 -7.12
C ILE A 519 30.24 -1.02 -6.83
N GLY A 520 29.41 -1.61 -5.96
CA GLY A 520 29.43 -3.03 -5.62
C GLY A 520 28.35 -3.85 -6.32
N THR A 521 27.21 -3.25 -6.66
CA THR A 521 26.03 -3.99 -7.14
C THR A 521 25.38 -3.30 -8.33
N VAL A 522 24.96 -4.10 -9.32
CA VAL A 522 24.08 -3.66 -10.40
C VAL A 522 22.80 -4.48 -10.37
N THR A 523 21.65 -3.81 -10.28
CA THR A 523 20.34 -4.47 -10.33
C THR A 523 19.68 -4.21 -11.67
N LEU A 524 19.24 -5.30 -12.30
CA LEU A 524 18.51 -5.28 -13.55
C LEU A 524 17.05 -5.63 -13.29
N PHE A 525 16.15 -4.93 -13.98
CA PHE A 525 14.72 -5.22 -13.93
C PHE A 525 14.23 -5.74 -15.29
N PRO A 526 14.59 -6.97 -15.72
CA PRO A 526 14.11 -7.52 -16.98
C PRO A 526 12.63 -7.87 -16.89
N MET A 527 11.88 -7.58 -17.96
CA MET A 527 10.55 -8.18 -18.13
C MET A 527 10.75 -9.57 -18.72
N LYS A 528 10.21 -10.58 -18.04
CA LYS A 528 10.02 -11.89 -18.64
C LYS A 528 8.58 -12.04 -19.09
N SER A 529 8.37 -12.79 -20.16
CA SER A 529 7.03 -13.07 -20.68
C SER A 529 7.00 -14.43 -21.40
N TYR A 530 5.84 -14.77 -21.95
CA TYR A 530 5.54 -16.02 -22.62
C TYR A 530 5.16 -15.80 -24.10
N GLY A 531 5.00 -16.90 -24.84
CA GLY A 531 4.58 -16.90 -26.24
C GLY A 531 5.73 -16.86 -27.24
N GLU A 532 5.40 -16.97 -28.53
CA GLU A 532 6.38 -17.16 -29.61
C GLU A 532 7.46 -16.07 -29.66
N LYS A 533 7.06 -14.81 -29.46
CA LYS A 533 7.98 -13.66 -29.42
C LYS A 533 9.10 -13.85 -28.39
N TRP A 534 8.79 -14.45 -27.25
CA TRP A 534 9.71 -14.63 -26.13
C TRP A 534 10.41 -15.98 -26.13
N ARG A 535 10.03 -16.90 -27.02
CA ARG A 535 10.62 -18.24 -27.11
C ARG A 535 12.15 -18.13 -27.19
N ASP A 536 12.82 -18.88 -26.31
CA ASP A 536 14.28 -18.94 -26.20
C ASP A 536 14.98 -17.58 -26.01
N SER A 537 14.24 -16.55 -25.57
CA SER A 537 14.76 -15.22 -25.28
C SER A 537 15.85 -15.29 -24.21
N ASN A 538 17.07 -14.89 -24.58
CA ASN A 538 18.20 -14.80 -23.68
C ASN A 538 19.06 -13.60 -24.06
N SER A 539 19.45 -12.80 -23.06
CA SER A 539 20.35 -11.68 -23.23
C SER A 539 21.57 -11.82 -22.32
N ARG A 540 22.75 -11.60 -22.90
CA ARG A 540 24.02 -11.59 -22.21
C ARG A 540 24.36 -10.19 -21.72
N PHE A 541 24.68 -10.09 -20.44
CA PHE A 541 25.16 -8.87 -19.80
C PHE A 541 26.64 -9.04 -19.47
N ARG A 542 27.47 -8.09 -19.91
CA ARG A 542 28.90 -8.04 -19.62
C ARG A 542 29.21 -6.75 -18.87
N PHE A 543 29.84 -6.87 -17.71
CA PHE A 543 30.25 -5.76 -16.87
C PHE A 543 31.76 -5.61 -16.93
N MET A 544 32.23 -4.41 -17.23
CA MET A 544 33.65 -4.11 -17.34
C MET A 544 33.97 -2.85 -16.53
N SER A 545 35.17 -2.77 -15.99
CA SER A 545 35.68 -1.56 -15.33
C SER A 545 36.94 -1.03 -16.01
N GLN A 546 37.20 0.25 -15.79
CA GLN A 546 38.42 0.92 -16.21
C GLN A 546 38.85 1.85 -15.07
N GLU A 547 40.00 1.62 -14.43
CA GLU A 547 40.42 2.41 -13.26
C GLU A 547 40.74 3.86 -13.62
N ASP A 548 41.39 4.08 -14.76
CA ASP A 548 41.65 5.40 -15.34
C ASP A 548 41.40 5.38 -16.86
N GLU A 549 41.35 6.54 -17.52
CA GLU A 549 41.06 6.61 -18.96
C GLU A 549 42.17 5.94 -19.82
N ALA A 550 43.37 5.73 -19.28
CA ALA A 550 44.50 5.14 -19.99
C ALA A 550 44.52 3.60 -19.92
N ALA A 551 43.90 3.02 -18.89
CA ALA A 551 43.83 1.58 -18.66
C ALA A 551 42.95 0.89 -19.71
N SER A 552 43.23 -0.38 -19.99
CA SER A 552 42.31 -1.21 -20.77
C SER A 552 41.08 -1.59 -19.93
N TRP A 553 39.92 -1.71 -20.57
CA TRP A 553 38.74 -2.28 -19.93
C TRP A 553 38.99 -3.71 -19.44
N SER A 554 38.76 -3.97 -18.16
CA SER A 554 38.81 -5.30 -17.55
C SER A 554 37.38 -5.85 -17.41
N GLU A 555 37.14 -7.07 -17.88
CA GLU A 555 35.86 -7.74 -17.65
C GLU A 555 35.77 -8.21 -16.19
N LEU A 556 34.70 -7.81 -15.51
CA LEU A 556 34.42 -8.17 -14.13
C LEU A 556 33.59 -9.45 -14.08
N ILE A 557 32.45 -9.45 -14.76
CA ILE A 557 31.50 -10.56 -14.76
C ILE A 557 30.65 -10.55 -16.03
N THR A 558 30.31 -11.76 -16.49
CA THR A 558 29.37 -12.00 -17.59
C THR A 558 28.24 -12.89 -17.08
N THR A 559 26.99 -12.51 -17.35
CA THR A 559 25.81 -13.29 -16.96
C THR A 559 24.79 -13.34 -18.08
N ASP A 560 24.11 -14.47 -18.23
CA ASP A 560 23.04 -14.68 -19.22
C ASP A 560 21.69 -14.66 -18.49
N ILE A 561 20.78 -13.80 -18.94
CA ILE A 561 19.45 -13.63 -18.35
C ILE A 561 18.39 -14.03 -19.37
N SER A 562 17.58 -15.02 -18.99
CA SER A 562 16.42 -15.41 -19.79
C SER A 562 15.29 -14.38 -19.72
N GLY A 563 14.73 -14.01 -20.86
CA GLY A 563 13.53 -13.18 -21.00
C GLY A 563 12.23 -13.99 -21.04
N VAL A 564 12.28 -15.32 -20.92
CA VAL A 564 11.09 -16.17 -21.02
C VAL A 564 10.72 -16.82 -19.69
N HIS A 565 9.42 -17.05 -19.49
CA HIS A 565 8.88 -17.96 -18.50
C HIS A 565 7.59 -18.59 -19.03
N ASP A 566 7.05 -19.54 -18.28
CA ASP A 566 5.92 -20.41 -18.63
C ASP A 566 4.54 -19.88 -18.17
N ARG A 567 4.48 -18.69 -17.57
CA ARG A 567 3.22 -18.12 -17.07
C ARG A 567 2.58 -17.23 -18.13
N ASN A 568 1.25 -17.25 -18.19
CA ASN A 568 0.45 -16.47 -19.14
C ASN A 568 0.29 -14.98 -18.74
N THR A 569 1.36 -14.36 -18.24
CA THR A 569 1.41 -12.93 -17.92
C THR A 569 2.84 -12.41 -18.11
N SER A 570 3.02 -11.12 -18.42
CA SER A 570 4.37 -10.51 -18.46
C SER A 570 4.70 -9.86 -17.11
N GLU A 571 5.86 -10.21 -16.57
CA GLU A 571 6.28 -9.91 -15.21
C GLU A 571 7.66 -9.25 -15.18
N THR A 572 7.86 -8.31 -14.25
CA THR A 572 9.17 -7.66 -14.05
C THR A 572 9.91 -8.40 -12.95
N TYR A 573 11.04 -9.01 -13.32
CA TYR A 573 11.93 -9.74 -12.41
C TYR A 573 12.99 -8.79 -11.88
N THR A 574 13.52 -9.09 -10.70
CA THR A 574 14.66 -8.38 -10.12
C THR A 574 15.87 -9.30 -10.12
N VAL A 575 16.93 -8.88 -10.81
CA VAL A 575 18.20 -9.61 -10.91
C VAL A 575 19.31 -8.71 -10.38
N SER A 576 19.70 -8.92 -9.13
CA SER A 576 20.84 -8.24 -8.50
C SER A 576 22.13 -8.98 -8.83
N ILE A 577 23.13 -8.25 -9.29
CA ILE A 577 24.43 -8.76 -9.70
C ILE A 577 25.47 -8.12 -8.79
N ASP A 578 26.03 -8.93 -7.90
CA ASP A 578 27.15 -8.53 -7.06
C ASP A 578 28.43 -8.58 -7.90
N LEU A 579 29.13 -7.46 -7.99
CA LEU A 579 30.40 -7.38 -8.70
C LEU A 579 31.48 -8.08 -7.86
N PRO A 580 32.41 -8.84 -8.48
CA PRO A 580 33.46 -9.56 -7.73
C PRO A 580 34.34 -8.66 -6.87
N SER A 581 34.49 -7.40 -7.28
CA SER A 581 35.17 -6.35 -6.54
C SER A 581 34.43 -5.03 -6.76
N ALA A 582 34.26 -4.24 -5.70
CA ALA A 582 33.67 -2.92 -5.83
C ALA A 582 34.54 -2.04 -6.75
N ILE A 583 33.94 -1.46 -7.78
CA ILE A 583 34.63 -0.56 -8.70
C ILE A 583 34.92 0.73 -7.94
N PRO A 584 36.17 1.23 -7.87
CA PRO A 584 36.51 2.37 -7.04
C PRO A 584 35.90 3.68 -7.57
N LYS A 585 35.83 4.68 -6.68
CA LYS A 585 35.51 6.06 -7.07
C LYS A 585 36.49 6.57 -8.14
N ASN A 586 36.01 7.41 -9.04
CA ASN A 586 36.70 7.98 -10.21
C ASN A 586 37.02 7.00 -11.35
N ALA A 587 36.77 5.71 -11.18
CA ALA A 587 36.85 4.74 -12.27
C ALA A 587 35.65 4.89 -13.23
N ASN A 588 35.64 4.08 -14.29
CA ASN A 588 34.53 3.95 -15.22
C ASN A 588 33.92 2.54 -15.14
N LEU A 589 32.60 2.45 -15.29
CA LEU A 589 31.86 1.19 -15.44
C LEU A 589 31.24 1.14 -16.84
N ARG A 590 31.33 -0.01 -17.49
CA ARG A 590 30.66 -0.29 -18.76
C ARG A 590 29.80 -1.54 -18.63
N MET A 591 28.56 -1.44 -19.09
CA MET A 591 27.62 -2.54 -19.17
C MET A 591 27.24 -2.75 -20.63
N SER A 592 27.61 -3.88 -21.20
CA SER A 592 27.14 -4.34 -22.51
C SER A 592 25.99 -5.31 -22.34
N MET A 593 24.98 -5.20 -23.18
CA MET A 593 23.79 -6.04 -23.24
C MET A 593 23.59 -6.51 -24.68
N THR A 594 23.60 -7.83 -24.91
CA THR A 594 23.46 -8.42 -26.24
C THR A 594 22.33 -9.43 -26.25
N LEU A 595 21.46 -9.42 -27.27
CA LEU A 595 20.45 -10.48 -27.46
C LEU A 595 21.13 -11.71 -28.06
N THR A 596 21.46 -12.71 -27.24
CA THR A 596 22.20 -13.90 -27.70
C THR A 596 21.30 -14.99 -28.27
N ASN A 597 20.02 -15.02 -27.88
CA ASN A 597 19.05 -15.95 -28.42
C ASN A 597 17.60 -15.44 -28.36
N GLY A 598 16.71 -16.05 -29.14
CA GLY A 598 15.33 -15.63 -29.31
C GLY A 598 15.18 -14.41 -30.23
N THR A 599 13.99 -13.79 -30.21
CA THR A 599 13.67 -12.63 -31.08
C THR A 599 13.43 -11.32 -30.32
N THR A 600 13.33 -11.39 -29.00
CA THR A 600 13.08 -10.22 -28.15
C THR A 600 13.73 -10.40 -26.79
N PHE A 601 13.92 -9.29 -26.09
CA PHE A 601 14.20 -9.21 -24.66
C PHE A 601 13.74 -7.82 -24.23
N LYS A 602 13.45 -7.59 -22.94
CA LYS A 602 13.12 -6.25 -22.48
C LYS A 602 13.71 -5.93 -21.14
N LEU A 603 14.50 -4.85 -21.08
CA LEU A 603 14.98 -4.25 -19.85
C LEU A 603 14.03 -3.13 -19.42
N MET A 604 13.34 -3.32 -18.30
CA MET A 604 12.39 -2.35 -17.73
C MET A 604 13.04 -1.38 -16.75
N GLY A 605 14.25 -1.67 -16.30
CA GLY A 605 14.93 -0.87 -15.28
C GLY A 605 16.38 -1.26 -15.10
N LEU A 606 17.16 -0.34 -14.54
CA LEU A 606 18.56 -0.48 -14.21
C LEU A 606 18.87 0.35 -12.97
N SER A 607 19.65 -0.23 -12.05
CA SER A 607 20.20 0.47 -10.90
C SER A 607 21.67 0.13 -10.71
N VAL A 608 22.50 1.12 -10.40
CA VAL A 608 23.96 1.02 -10.26
C VAL A 608 24.35 1.64 -8.92
N CYS A 609 24.70 0.78 -7.96
CA CYS A 609 24.77 1.13 -6.54
C CYS A 609 26.08 0.75 -5.86
N SER A 610 26.40 1.46 -4.78
CA SER A 610 27.58 1.24 -3.94
C SER A 610 27.58 -0.07 -3.18
#